data_AF-A0A367JJQ3-F1
#
_entry.id   AF-A0A367JJQ3-F1
#
_cell.length_a   1.000
_cell.length_b   1.000
_cell.length_c   1.000
_cell.angle_alpha   90.00
_cell.angle_beta   90.00
_cell.angle_gamma   90.00
#
_symmetry.space_group_name_H-M   'P 1'
#
loop_
_entity.id
_entity.type
_entity.pdbx_description
1 polymer ?
#
loop_
_entity_poly.entity_id
_entity_poly.type
_entity_poly.pdbx_seq_one_letter_code
_entity_poly.pdbx_strand_id
1 'polypeptide(L)'
;TGFSQNDLFRGFSSIGNKLSDRLKEGGLGGGFENLLSGVKNLLPTRKELVVSSIVSDIMSPPPNEASKASDYLYFDPKVSKNSKNPRQHKIAFQEAIVFIVGGGNYLEYQNLQELATQNNSKRKIIYGSTEILSPHQFLNQLATLGHKEE
;
A
#
# COMPACT_ATOMS: atom_id res chain seq x y z
N THR A 1 -29.95 -13.15 -39.35
CA THR A 1 -30.80 -13.19 -38.15
C THR A 1 -30.07 -12.49 -37.02
N GLY A 2 -30.22 -11.16 -36.94
CA GLY A 2 -29.47 -10.32 -36.01
C GLY A 2 -30.17 -10.24 -34.66
N PHE A 3 -29.50 -10.68 -33.60
CA PHE A 3 -29.97 -10.54 -32.23
C PHE A 3 -29.58 -9.17 -31.68
N SER A 4 -30.59 -8.37 -31.32
CA SER A 4 -30.43 -7.03 -30.73
C SER A 4 -30.17 -7.14 -29.23
N GLN A 5 -29.08 -6.50 -28.78
CA GLN A 5 -28.65 -6.43 -27.38
C GLN A 5 -29.61 -5.59 -26.49
N ASN A 6 -30.59 -4.93 -27.10
CA ASN A 6 -31.50 -3.98 -26.43
C ASN A 6 -32.68 -4.63 -25.69
N ASP A 7 -32.97 -5.92 -25.91
CA ASP A 7 -34.11 -6.58 -25.25
C ASP A 7 -33.74 -7.20 -23.88
N LEU A 8 -32.44 -7.44 -23.62
CA LEU A 8 -31.98 -7.88 -22.29
C LEU A 8 -31.98 -6.75 -21.25
N PHE A 9 -31.79 -5.50 -21.67
CA PHE A 9 -31.72 -4.36 -20.75
C PHE A 9 -33.10 -3.80 -20.34
N ARG A 10 -34.17 -4.17 -21.05
CA ARG A 10 -35.55 -3.79 -20.68
C ARG A 10 -36.14 -4.68 -19.56
N GLY A 11 -35.58 -5.86 -19.32
CA GLY A 11 -36.06 -6.77 -18.27
C GLY A 11 -35.70 -6.34 -16.85
N PHE A 12 -34.68 -5.48 -16.67
CA PHE A 12 -34.19 -5.08 -15.35
C PHE A 12 -34.78 -3.77 -14.82
N SER A 13 -35.47 -2.98 -15.66
CA SER A 13 -36.07 -1.71 -15.26
C SER A 13 -37.35 -1.85 -14.43
N SER A 14 -37.90 -3.06 -14.27
CA SER A 14 -39.10 -3.31 -13.45
C SER A 14 -38.79 -3.70 -11.99
N ILE A 15 -37.53 -4.05 -11.67
CA ILE A 15 -37.09 -4.40 -10.29
C ILE A 15 -36.63 -3.15 -9.52
N GLY A 16 -36.10 -2.13 -10.22
CA GLY A 16 -35.54 -0.92 -9.62
C GLY A 16 -36.55 -0.06 -8.84
N ASN A 17 -37.81 -0.03 -9.27
CA ASN A 17 -38.81 0.86 -8.65
C ASN A 17 -39.39 0.29 -7.35
N LYS A 18 -39.47 -1.04 -7.19
CA LYS A 18 -39.98 -1.68 -5.95
C LYS A 18 -38.91 -1.85 -4.87
N LEU A 19 -37.64 -1.97 -5.26
CA LEU A 19 -36.53 -2.01 -4.32
C LEU A 19 -36.22 -0.62 -3.75
N SER A 20 -36.28 0.43 -4.60
CA SER A 20 -36.10 1.82 -4.16
C SER A 20 -37.22 2.29 -3.24
N ASP A 21 -38.47 1.84 -3.46
CA ASP A 21 -39.58 2.14 -2.54
C ASP A 21 -39.41 1.41 -1.20
N ARG A 22 -38.96 0.15 -1.18
CA ARG A 22 -38.67 -0.54 0.09
C ARG A 22 -37.45 0.00 0.84
N LEU A 23 -36.49 0.59 0.13
CA LEU A 23 -35.34 1.27 0.74
C LEU A 23 -35.73 2.64 1.33
N LYS A 24 -36.69 3.31 0.69
CA LYS A 24 -37.20 4.63 1.11
C LYS A 24 -38.28 4.53 2.19
N GLU A 25 -39.14 3.52 2.12
CA GLU A 25 -40.21 3.25 3.09
C GLU A 25 -39.72 2.43 4.28
N GLY A 26 -38.66 1.64 4.10
CA GLY A 26 -38.00 0.84 5.14
C GLY A 26 -36.82 1.52 5.82
N GLY A 27 -36.91 2.80 6.20
CA GLY A 27 -36.06 3.38 7.26
C GLY A 27 -34.53 3.27 7.13
N LEU A 28 -33.96 3.09 5.94
CA LEU A 28 -32.50 2.98 5.75
C LEU A 28 -31.81 4.30 5.38
N GLY A 29 -32.54 5.41 5.34
CA GLY A 29 -31.98 6.76 5.16
C GLY A 29 -31.28 7.36 6.39
N GLY A 30 -31.39 6.71 7.56
CA GLY A 30 -30.73 7.16 8.80
C GLY A 30 -29.88 6.10 9.49
N GLY A 31 -30.19 4.80 9.31
CA GLY A 31 -29.50 3.72 10.00
C GLY A 31 -28.08 3.45 9.49
N PHE A 32 -27.85 3.48 8.18
CA PHE A 32 -26.52 3.20 7.62
C PHE A 32 -25.56 4.39 7.77
N GLU A 33 -26.07 5.63 7.70
CA GLU A 33 -25.31 6.85 7.95
C GLU A 33 -24.95 7.01 9.44
N ASN A 34 -25.80 6.55 10.36
CA ASN A 34 -25.50 6.49 11.80
C ASN A 34 -24.53 5.37 12.18
N LEU A 35 -24.55 4.23 11.50
CA LEU A 35 -23.56 3.16 11.70
C LEU A 35 -22.19 3.56 11.13
N LEU A 36 -22.15 4.23 9.98
CA LEU A 36 -20.92 4.78 9.40
C LEU A 36 -20.37 5.97 10.19
N SER A 37 -21.23 6.81 10.79
CA SER A 37 -20.79 7.93 11.62
C SER A 37 -20.26 7.47 13.00
N GLY A 38 -20.85 6.43 13.59
CA GLY A 38 -20.41 5.84 14.86
C GLY A 38 -19.09 5.07 14.78
N VAL A 39 -18.64 4.72 13.57
CA VAL A 39 -17.38 3.99 13.33
C VAL A 39 -16.38 4.78 12.48
N LYS A 40 -16.54 6.10 12.32
CA LYS A 40 -15.53 6.95 11.67
C LYS A 40 -14.14 6.85 12.32
N ASN A 41 -14.08 6.50 13.61
CA ASN A 41 -12.84 6.19 14.33
C ASN A 41 -12.32 4.76 14.13
N LEU A 42 -13.08 3.89 13.47
CA LEU A 42 -12.64 2.55 13.03
C LEU A 42 -12.21 2.53 11.57
N LEU A 43 -12.47 3.60 10.81
CA LEU A 43 -11.84 3.79 9.50
C LEU A 43 -10.37 4.08 9.75
N PRO A 44 -9.46 3.18 9.36
CA PRO A 44 -8.04 3.40 9.57
C PRO A 44 -7.64 4.68 8.84
N THR A 45 -7.17 5.68 9.59
CA THR A 45 -6.40 6.77 9.00
C THR A 45 -5.24 6.13 8.26
N ARG A 46 -5.04 6.48 6.99
CA ARG A 46 -3.94 5.96 6.17
C ARG A 46 -2.64 6.13 6.95
N LYS A 47 -2.14 5.05 7.52
CA LYS A 47 -0.94 5.08 8.33
C LYS A 47 0.22 4.86 7.38
N GLU A 48 0.95 5.93 7.09
CA GLU A 48 2.20 5.82 6.36
C GLU A 48 3.13 4.87 7.11
N LEU A 49 3.45 3.73 6.49
CA LEU A 49 4.35 2.76 7.08
C LEU A 49 5.79 3.26 7.00
N VAL A 50 6.62 2.81 7.95
CA VAL A 50 8.04 3.18 8.03
C VAL A 50 8.76 2.86 6.72
N VAL A 51 8.52 1.66 6.17
CA VAL A 51 9.10 1.23 4.88
C VAL A 51 8.73 2.18 3.74
N SER A 52 7.45 2.58 3.64
CA SER A 52 7.01 3.53 2.62
C SER A 52 7.65 4.89 2.77
N SER A 53 7.82 5.38 4.01
CA SER A 53 8.46 6.68 4.27
C SER A 53 9.94 6.66 3.85
N ILE A 54 10.67 5.60 4.20
CA ILE A 54 12.07 5.41 3.79
C ILE A 54 12.18 5.33 2.27
N VAL A 55 11.35 4.51 1.61
CA VAL A 55 11.39 4.35 0.15
C VAL A 55 11.03 5.66 -0.55
N SER A 56 10.04 6.39 -0.06
CA SER A 56 9.64 7.70 -0.58
C SER A 56 10.80 8.70 -0.51
N ASP A 57 11.46 8.77 0.65
CA ASP A 57 12.59 9.67 0.90
C ASP A 57 13.82 9.31 0.04
N ILE A 58 14.13 8.03 -0.15
CA ILE A 58 15.22 7.59 -1.04
C ILE A 58 14.89 7.89 -2.51
N MET A 59 13.66 7.60 -2.95
CA MET A 59 13.25 7.78 -4.35
C MET A 59 13.02 9.25 -4.70
N SER A 60 12.69 10.10 -3.73
CA SER A 60 12.39 11.51 -3.92
C SER A 60 12.89 12.30 -2.71
N PRO A 61 14.22 12.47 -2.59
CA PRO A 61 14.83 13.12 -1.44
C PRO A 61 14.34 14.57 -1.33
N PRO A 62 14.07 15.04 -0.10
CA PRO A 62 13.61 16.40 0.11
C PRO A 62 14.69 17.41 -0.33
N PRO A 63 14.32 18.51 -1.01
CA PRO A 63 15.30 19.43 -1.58
C PRO A 63 16.07 20.25 -0.53
N ASN A 64 15.45 20.50 0.64
CA ASN A 64 15.95 21.43 1.65
C ASN A 64 16.09 20.81 3.05
N GLU A 65 15.86 19.50 3.17
CA GLU A 65 15.92 18.78 4.45
C GLU A 65 16.90 17.62 4.35
N ALA A 66 17.41 17.17 5.49
CA ALA A 66 18.19 15.95 5.53
C ALA A 66 17.27 14.75 5.27
N SER A 67 17.64 13.90 4.31
CA SER A 67 16.98 12.63 4.04
C SER A 67 16.98 11.77 5.32
N LYS A 68 15.81 11.23 5.68
CA LYS A 68 15.66 10.26 6.78
C LYS A 68 16.43 8.96 6.52
N ALA A 69 16.75 8.69 5.26
CA ALA A 69 17.57 7.57 4.84
C ALA A 69 19.07 7.90 4.69
N SER A 70 19.53 9.06 5.19
CA SER A 70 20.94 9.46 5.08
C SER A 70 21.92 8.52 5.78
N ASP A 71 21.48 7.81 6.83
CA ASP A 71 22.28 6.81 7.53
C ASP A 71 22.37 5.46 6.80
N TYR A 72 21.68 5.29 5.67
CA TYR A 72 21.71 4.05 4.90
C TYR A 72 23.00 3.93 4.09
N LEU A 73 23.52 2.70 4.04
CA LEU A 73 24.69 2.40 3.22
C LEU A 73 24.36 2.57 1.74
N TYR A 74 25.18 3.35 1.04
CA TYR A 74 25.07 3.58 -0.39
C TYR A 74 26.21 2.89 -1.14
N PHE A 75 25.86 2.07 -2.12
CA PHE A 75 26.80 1.37 -2.98
C PHE A 75 26.45 1.63 -4.44
N ASP A 76 27.41 2.14 -5.22
CA ASP A 76 27.29 2.26 -6.67
C ASP A 76 28.22 1.25 -7.35
N PRO A 77 27.69 0.19 -8.00
CA PRO A 77 28.52 -0.84 -8.63
C PRO A 77 29.34 -0.33 -9.81
N LYS A 78 29.00 0.85 -10.37
CA LYS A 78 29.77 1.49 -11.47
C LYS A 78 30.97 2.25 -10.96
N VAL A 79 31.01 2.58 -9.67
CA VAL A 79 32.08 3.37 -9.08
C VAL A 79 33.19 2.43 -8.60
N SER A 80 34.42 2.73 -9.02
CA SER A 80 35.60 2.00 -8.56
C SER A 80 35.77 2.17 -7.04
N LYS A 81 36.24 1.12 -6.37
CA LYS A 81 36.45 1.06 -4.90
C LYS A 81 37.29 2.20 -4.32
N ASN A 82 38.04 2.93 -5.16
CA ASN A 82 38.91 4.04 -4.77
C ASN A 82 38.25 5.43 -4.86
N SER A 83 36.97 5.54 -5.21
CA SER A 83 36.27 6.82 -5.25
C SER A 83 35.92 7.29 -3.84
N LYS A 84 36.50 8.42 -3.43
CA LYS A 84 36.38 8.96 -2.07
C LYS A 84 35.07 9.70 -1.78
N ASN A 85 34.15 9.82 -2.74
CA ASN A 85 32.87 10.49 -2.52
C ASN A 85 31.76 9.86 -3.39
N PRO A 86 30.95 8.95 -2.84
CA PRO A 86 29.68 8.62 -3.47
C PRO A 86 28.81 9.87 -3.45
N ARG A 87 28.22 10.24 -4.60
CA ARG A 87 27.27 11.36 -4.68
C ARG A 87 26.03 10.99 -3.89
N GLN A 88 26.01 11.38 -2.63
CA GLN A 88 24.96 11.03 -1.69
C GLN A 88 23.65 11.76 -2.02
N HIS A 89 22.58 10.97 -2.15
CA HIS A 89 21.17 11.33 -1.88
C HIS A 89 20.56 12.58 -2.54
N LYS A 90 20.99 12.97 -3.75
CA LYS A 90 20.39 14.12 -4.49
C LYS A 90 19.68 13.76 -5.79
N ILE A 91 19.58 12.48 -6.12
CA ILE A 91 18.98 12.01 -7.37
C ILE A 91 17.63 11.39 -7.06
N ALA A 92 16.59 11.81 -7.78
CA ALA A 92 15.28 11.16 -7.72
C ALA A 92 15.26 9.92 -8.62
N PHE A 93 14.58 8.86 -8.15
CA PHE A 93 14.46 7.59 -8.86
C PHE A 93 13.00 7.34 -9.25
N GLN A 94 12.80 6.81 -10.45
CA GLN A 94 11.47 6.38 -10.94
C GLN A 94 11.22 4.90 -10.67
N GLU A 95 12.27 4.09 -10.58
CA GLU A 95 12.16 2.65 -10.36
C GLU A 95 12.96 2.25 -9.12
N ALA A 96 12.41 1.32 -8.34
CA ALA A 96 13.07 0.77 -7.16
C ALA A 96 12.75 -0.72 -6.99
N ILE A 97 13.73 -1.47 -6.48
CA ILE A 97 13.55 -2.81 -5.95
C ILE A 97 13.74 -2.71 -4.44
N VAL A 98 12.73 -3.10 -3.68
CA VAL A 98 12.71 -3.09 -2.21
C VAL A 98 12.72 -4.54 -1.74
N PHE A 99 13.78 -4.93 -1.03
CA PHE A 99 13.93 -6.30 -0.54
C PHE A 99 14.07 -6.33 0.98
N ILE A 100 13.08 -6.91 1.66
CA ILE A 100 13.08 -7.08 3.12
C ILE A 100 13.72 -8.42 3.49
N VAL A 101 14.83 -8.38 4.23
CA VAL A 101 15.47 -9.60 4.75
C VAL A 101 14.76 -10.01 6.04
N GLY A 102 14.21 -11.22 6.09
CA GLY A 102 13.39 -11.76 7.17
C GLY A 102 11.92 -11.94 6.77
N GLY A 103 11.01 -11.32 7.53
CA GLY A 103 9.58 -11.42 7.29
C GLY A 103 9.02 -10.18 6.59
N GLY A 104 8.63 -10.30 5.33
CA GLY A 104 7.82 -9.29 4.65
C GLY A 104 6.33 -9.49 4.92
N ASN A 105 5.54 -8.44 4.70
CA ASN A 105 4.09 -8.49 4.91
C ASN A 105 3.31 -7.85 3.75
N TYR A 106 2.13 -8.38 3.46
CA TYR A 106 1.23 -7.86 2.42
C TYR A 106 0.82 -6.39 2.63
N LEU A 107 0.77 -5.91 3.87
CA LEU A 107 0.44 -4.52 4.17
C LEU A 107 1.53 -3.56 3.67
N GLU A 108 2.80 -3.95 3.80
CA GLU A 108 3.94 -3.18 3.27
C GLU A 108 3.88 -3.12 1.74
N TYR A 109 3.67 -4.27 1.10
CA TYR A 109 3.45 -4.36 -0.35
C TYR A 109 2.35 -3.41 -0.79
N GLN A 110 1.16 -3.48 -0.16
CA GLN A 110 0.01 -2.67 -0.56
C GLN A 110 0.27 -1.16 -0.39
N ASN A 111 0.95 -0.76 0.68
CA ASN A 111 1.34 0.63 0.89
C ASN A 111 2.36 1.12 -0.14
N LEU A 112 3.33 0.28 -0.53
CA LEU A 112 4.31 0.62 -1.56
C LEU A 112 3.68 0.72 -2.96
N GLN A 113 2.71 -0.13 -3.28
CA GLN A 113 1.97 -0.03 -4.55
C GLN A 113 1.13 1.24 -4.60
N GLU A 114 0.57 1.66 -3.47
CA GLU A 114 -0.10 2.96 -3.40
C GLU A 114 0.89 4.11 -3.61
N LEU A 115 2.05 4.08 -2.93
CA LEU A 115 3.11 5.07 -3.12
C LEU A 115 3.58 5.17 -4.59
N ALA A 116 3.59 4.05 -5.30
CA ALA A 116 3.97 4.00 -6.72
C ALA A 116 2.96 4.69 -7.65
N THR A 117 1.69 4.77 -7.25
CA THR A 117 0.60 5.39 -8.03
C THR A 117 0.24 6.81 -7.54
N GLN A 118 0.74 7.19 -6.37
CA GLN A 118 0.46 8.48 -5.76
C GLN A 118 0.95 9.64 -6.65
N ASN A 119 0.17 10.73 -6.66
CA ASN A 119 0.48 11.99 -7.35
C ASN A 119 0.71 11.88 -8.87
N ASN A 120 0.14 10.88 -9.55
CA ASN A 120 0.39 10.58 -10.97
C ASN A 120 1.88 10.43 -11.33
N SER A 121 2.73 10.19 -10.32
CA SER A 121 4.12 9.88 -10.54
C SER A 121 4.19 8.47 -11.11
N LYS A 122 4.71 8.31 -12.34
CA LYS A 122 4.90 6.98 -12.95
C LYS A 122 6.08 6.29 -12.28
N ARG A 123 5.92 5.91 -11.00
CA ARG A 123 6.93 5.16 -10.26
C ARG A 123 6.67 3.67 -10.39
N LYS A 124 7.74 2.89 -10.43
CA LYS A 124 7.67 1.42 -10.44
C LYS A 124 8.42 0.89 -9.24
N ILE A 125 7.69 0.28 -8.31
CA ILE A 125 8.26 -0.32 -7.11
C ILE A 125 8.05 -1.83 -7.20
N ILE A 126 9.13 -2.59 -7.12
CA ILE A 126 9.10 -4.05 -7.01
C ILE A 126 9.42 -4.38 -5.56
N TYR A 127 8.50 -5.02 -4.87
CA TYR A 127 8.68 -5.46 -3.49
C TYR A 127 8.98 -6.96 -3.44
N GLY A 128 9.93 -7.33 -2.58
CA GLY A 128 10.24 -8.70 -2.25
C GLY A 128 10.70 -8.84 -0.81
N SER A 129 10.71 -10.06 -0.32
CA SER A 129 11.28 -10.43 0.96
C SER A 129 11.78 -11.86 0.92
N THR A 130 12.51 -12.29 1.95
CA THR A 130 12.88 -13.72 2.07
C THR A 130 11.66 -14.60 2.30
N GLU A 131 10.69 -14.14 3.09
CA GLU A 131 9.40 -14.81 3.31
C GLU A 131 8.27 -13.77 3.36
N ILE A 132 7.07 -14.11 2.89
CA ILE A 132 5.87 -13.29 3.07
C ILE A 132 5.03 -13.93 4.17
N LEU A 133 4.91 -13.26 5.31
CA LEU A 133 4.33 -13.83 6.52
C LEU A 133 3.00 -13.15 6.87
N SER A 134 2.03 -13.96 7.27
CA SER A 134 0.90 -13.49 8.06
C SER A 134 1.33 -13.11 9.48
N PRO A 135 0.59 -12.25 10.19
CA PRO A 135 0.90 -11.90 11.58
C PRO A 135 1.05 -13.13 12.49
N HIS A 136 0.22 -14.16 12.28
CA HIS A 136 0.28 -15.40 13.06
C HIS A 136 1.57 -16.20 12.81
N GLN A 137 2.00 -16.34 11.55
CA GLN A 137 3.25 -17.03 11.22
C GLN A 137 4.46 -16.31 11.83
N PHE A 138 4.47 -14.98 11.77
CA PHE A 138 5.52 -14.18 12.40
C PHE A 138 5.56 -14.36 13.92
N LEU A 139 4.41 -14.34 14.61
CA LEU A 139 4.33 -14.59 16.05
C LEU A 139 4.81 -15.99 16.42
N ASN A 140 4.52 -17.01 15.61
CA ASN A 140 5.02 -18.36 15.84
C ASN A 140 6.56 -18.44 15.72
N GLN A 141 7.16 -17.72 14.75
CA GLN A 141 8.61 -17.64 14.64
C GLN A 141 9.22 -16.99 15.89
N LEU A 142 8.62 -15.90 16.39
CA LEU A 142 9.06 -15.24 17.62
C LEU A 142 8.90 -16.14 18.86
N ALA A 143 7.78 -16.84 19.00
CA ALA A 143 7.56 -17.78 20.10
C ALA A 143 8.59 -18.92 20.08
N THR A 144 8.88 -19.46 18.88
CA THR A 144 9.90 -20.49 18.70
C THR A 144 11.30 -20.00 19.08
N LEU A 145 11.63 -18.73 18.80
CA LEU A 145 12.89 -18.13 19.22
C LEU A 145 12.94 -17.95 20.74
N GLY A 146 11.87 -17.44 21.36
CA GLY A 146 11.79 -17.27 22.81
C GLY A 146 11.96 -18.59 23.58
N HIS A 147 11.37 -19.69 23.09
CA HIS A 147 11.56 -21.02 23.70
C HIS A 147 12.95 -21.63 23.50
N LYS A 148 13.75 -21.12 22.57
CA LYS A 148 15.12 -21.60 22.34
C LYS A 148 16.15 -20.90 23.21
N GLU A 149 15.78 -19.79 23.86
CA GLU A 149 16.64 -19.06 24.79
C GLU A 149 16.50 -19.53 26.25
N GLU A 150 15.56 -20.44 26.54
CA GLU A 150 15.52 -21.27 27.77
C GLU A 150 16.25 -22.61 27.57
#